data_AF-T2JS95-F1
#
_entry.id   AF-T2JS95-F1
#
_cell.length_a   1.000
_cell.length_b   1.000
_cell.length_c   1.000
_cell.angle_alpha   90.00
_cell.angle_beta   90.00
_cell.angle_gamma   90.00
#
_symmetry.space_group_name_H-M   'P 1'
#
loop_
_entity.id
_entity.type
_entity.pdbx_description
1 polymer ?
#
loop_
_entity_poly.entity_id
_entity_poly.type
_entity_poly.pdbx_seq_one_letter_code
_entity_poly.pdbx_strand_id
1 'polypeptide(L)' 'MYVDALAISKKLLGEEHPDVASSMNNLAALYRIQGKYEAAEPLYVDAIKILETVLGNEHPWTITVRNNYQIMLDEMS' A
#
# COMPACT_ATOMS: atom_id res chain seq x y z
N MET A 1 -1.10 15.44 -2.82
CA MET A 1 -2.26 14.65 -3.28
C MET A 1 -2.34 13.29 -2.58
N TYR A 2 -1.44 12.32 -2.82
CA TYR A 2 -1.54 11.00 -2.16
C TYR A 2 -1.26 11.02 -0.64
N VAL A 3 -0.30 11.83 -0.19
CA VAL A 3 -0.01 12.00 1.26
C VAL A 3 -1.20 12.63 1.98
N ASP A 4 -1.80 13.66 1.38
CA ASP A 4 -2.98 14.34 1.96
C ASP A 4 -4.20 13.41 1.99
N ALA A 5 -4.41 12.65 0.92
CA ALA A 5 -5.47 11.64 0.85
C ALA A 5 -5.30 10.56 1.92
N LEU A 6 -4.06 10.09 2.15
CA LEU A 6 -3.76 9.11 3.19
C LEU A 6 -4.01 9.67 4.60
N ALA A 7 -3.65 10.94 4.85
CA ALA A 7 -3.91 11.58 6.13
C ALA A 7 -5.43 11.73 6.40
N ILE A 8 -6.19 12.12 5.38
CA ILE A 8 -7.65 12.26 5.48
C ILE A 8 -8.31 10.89 5.69
N SER A 9 -7.92 9.86 4.93
CA SER A 9 -8.50 8.52 5.05
C SER A 9 -8.24 7.90 6.42
N LYS A 10 -7.01 8.01 6.95
CA LYS A 10 -6.68 7.56 8.31
C LYS A 10 -7.56 8.23 9.37
N LYS A 11 -7.78 9.56 9.24
CA LYS A 11 -8.60 10.32 10.19
C LYS A 11 -10.07 9.96 10.13
N LEU A 12 -10.62 9.72 8.94
CA LEU A 12 -12.05 9.50 8.74
C LEU A 12 -12.47 8.04 8.93
N LEU A 13 -11.63 7.09 8.52
CA LEU A 13 -11.98 5.68 8.42
C LEU A 13 -11.28 4.79 9.47
N GLY A 14 -10.24 5.31 10.12
CA GLY A 14 -9.37 4.54 11.00
C GLY A 14 -8.24 3.84 10.25
N GLU A 15 -7.15 3.55 10.96
CA GLU A 15 -5.90 3.08 10.33
C GLU A 15 -5.99 1.70 9.68
N GLU A 16 -6.93 0.85 10.11
CA GLU A 16 -7.11 -0.51 9.60
C GLU A 16 -8.15 -0.59 8.46
N HIS A 17 -8.67 0.53 7.97
CA HIS A 17 -9.67 0.49 6.90
C HIS A 17 -9.06 0.11 5.53
N PRO A 18 -9.69 -0.76 4.73
CA PRO A 18 -9.19 -1.13 3.40
C PRO A 18 -8.84 0.04 2.48
N ASP A 19 -9.63 1.11 2.49
CA ASP A 19 -9.35 2.33 1.70
C ASP A 19 -8.06 3.08 2.15
N VAL A 20 -7.68 2.96 3.42
CA VAL A 20 -6.39 3.46 3.91
C VAL A 20 -5.26 2.64 3.29
N ALA A 21 -5.39 1.31 3.27
CA ALA A 21 -4.43 0.43 2.60
C ALA A 21 -4.35 0.69 1.08
N SER A 22 -5.47 0.94 0.41
CA SER A 22 -5.45 1.35 -1.00
C SER A 22 -4.72 2.68 -1.22
N SER A 23 -4.90 3.64 -0.32
CA SER A 23 -4.19 4.93 -0.36
C SER A 23 -2.69 4.75 -0.16
N MET A 24 -2.28 3.88 0.78
CA MET A 24 -0.87 3.52 1.01
C MET A 24 -0.26 2.85 -0.21
N ASN A 25 -0.93 1.86 -0.82
CA ASN A 25 -0.48 1.20 -2.06
C ASN A 25 -0.21 2.21 -3.18
N ASN A 26 -1.10 3.19 -3.36
CA ASN A 26 -0.94 4.19 -4.41
C ASN A 26 0.24 5.14 -4.15
N LEU A 27 0.45 5.53 -2.88
CA LEU A 27 1.62 6.32 -2.49
C LEU A 27 2.92 5.52 -2.65
N ALA A 28 2.91 4.24 -2.30
CA ALA A 28 4.04 3.33 -2.49
C ALA A 28 4.40 3.18 -3.98
N ALA A 29 3.40 2.99 -4.84
CA ALA A 29 3.59 2.92 -6.29
C ALA A 29 4.17 4.22 -6.86
N LEU A 30 3.74 5.38 -6.37
CA LEU A 30 4.32 6.67 -6.75
C LEU A 30 5.80 6.77 -6.36
N TYR A 31 6.15 6.33 -5.14
CA TYR A 31 7.55 6.33 -4.69
C TYR A 31 8.41 5.33 -5.47
N ARG A 32 7.88 4.15 -5.79
CA ARG A 32 8.52 3.16 -6.68
C ARG A 32 8.89 3.79 -8.02
N ILE A 33 7.94 4.45 -8.69
CA ILE A 33 8.17 5.11 -9.99
C ILE A 33 9.26 6.20 -9.92
N GLN A 34 9.47 6.80 -8.75
CA GLN A 34 10.54 7.78 -8.50
C GLN A 34 11.88 7.14 -8.09
N GLY A 35 11.97 5.80 -8.03
CA GLY A 35 13.14 5.07 -7.52
C GLY A 35 13.34 5.19 -6.00
N LYS A 36 12.34 5.67 -5.25
CA LYS A 36 12.41 5.88 -3.80
C LYS A 36 11.92 4.64 -3.05
N TYR A 37 12.60 3.52 -3.27
CA TYR A 37 12.16 2.23 -2.77
C TYR A 37 12.08 2.16 -1.23
N GLU A 38 13.03 2.77 -0.53
CA GLU A 38 13.04 2.86 0.95
C GLU A 38 11.80 3.56 1.52
N ALA A 39 11.20 4.48 0.76
CA ALA A 39 9.95 5.14 1.15
C ALA A 39 8.69 4.36 0.73
N ALA A 40 8.80 3.50 -0.29
CA ALA A 40 7.70 2.70 -0.82
C ALA A 40 7.47 1.41 -0.02
N GLU A 41 8.54 0.72 0.37
CA GLU A 41 8.50 -0.57 1.08
C GLU A 41 7.60 -0.57 2.32
N PRO A 42 7.74 0.34 3.31
CA PRO A 42 6.90 0.31 4.50
C PRO A 42 5.41 0.52 4.17
N LEU A 43 5.11 1.32 3.14
CA LEU A 43 3.72 1.56 2.71
C LEU A 43 3.08 0.32 2.09
N TYR A 44 3.84 -0.44 1.30
CA TYR A 44 3.36 -1.72 0.76
C TYR A 44 3.14 -2.74 1.88
N VAL A 45 4.09 -2.88 2.80
CA VAL A 45 4.01 -3.83 3.91
C VAL A 45 2.81 -3.54 4.81
N ASP A 46 2.61 -2.28 5.21
CA ASP A 46 1.48 -1.89 6.05
C ASP A 46 0.14 -2.12 5.33
N ALA A 47 0.04 -1.75 4.05
CA ALA A 47 -1.16 -1.97 3.26
C ALA A 47 -1.52 -3.46 3.14
N ILE A 48 -0.53 -4.32 2.90
CA ILE A 48 -0.71 -5.77 2.82
C ILE A 48 -1.23 -6.30 4.15
N LYS A 49 -0.60 -5.94 5.28
CA LYS A 49 -1.01 -6.39 6.61
C LYS A 49 -2.46 -6.04 6.94
N ILE A 50 -2.89 -4.82 6.60
CA ILE A 50 -4.28 -4.37 6.80
C ILE A 50 -5.23 -5.24 5.95
N LEU A 51 -4.96 -5.39 4.66
CA LEU A 51 -5.85 -6.11 3.74
C LEU A 51 -5.91 -7.62 4.06
N GLU A 52 -4.79 -8.24 4.44
CA GLU A 52 -4.77 -9.62 4.91
C GLU A 52 -5.66 -9.82 6.14
N THR A 53 -5.61 -8.87 7.08
CA THR A 53 -6.40 -8.92 8.32
C THR A 53 -7.89 -8.73 8.07
N VAL A 54 -8.26 -7.76 7.21
CA VAL A 54 -9.66 -7.35 7.02
C VAL A 54 -10.36 -8.16 5.94
N LEU A 55 -9.68 -8.48 4.85
CA LEU A 55 -10.27 -9.10 3.65
C LEU A 55 -9.76 -10.53 3.40
N GLY A 56 -8.65 -10.92 4.02
CA GLY A 56 -8.01 -12.21 3.82
C GLY A 56 -6.97 -12.23 2.69
N ASN A 57 -6.17 -13.30 2.69
CA ASN A 57 -5.03 -13.47 1.79
C ASN A 57 -5.40 -13.60 0.30
N GLU A 58 -6.55 -14.23 0.01
CA GLU A 58 -7.00 -14.53 -1.35
C GLU A 58 -7.88 -13.41 -1.95
N HIS A 59 -8.12 -12.34 -1.19
CA HIS A 59 -8.93 -11.24 -1.70
C HIS A 59 -8.19 -10.54 -2.85
N PRO A 60 -8.87 -10.22 -3.97
CA PRO A 60 -8.23 -9.62 -5.15
C PRO A 60 -7.42 -8.35 -4.84
N TRP A 61 -7.87 -7.53 -3.89
CA TRP A 61 -7.11 -6.35 -3.46
C TRP A 61 -5.81 -6.70 -2.74
N THR A 62 -5.83 -7.68 -1.82
CA THR A 62 -4.61 -8.15 -1.14
C THR A 62 -3.60 -8.68 -2.14
N ILE A 63 -4.05 -9.49 -3.10
CA ILE A 63 -3.21 -10.01 -4.19
C ILE A 63 -2.64 -8.87 -5.05
N THR A 64 -3.45 -7.86 -5.38
CA THR A 64 -3.00 -6.72 -6.19
C THR A 64 -1.87 -5.93 -5.52
N VAL A 65 -2.00 -5.64 -4.23
CA VAL A 65 -0.95 -4.89 -3.49
C VAL A 65 0.33 -5.74 -3.37
N ARG A 66 0.21 -7.04 -3.11
CA ARG A 66 1.36 -7.96 -3.11
C ARG A 66 2.07 -8.00 -4.46
N ASN A 67 1.33 -8.04 -5.57
CA ASN A 67 1.93 -8.01 -6.90
C ASN A 67 2.68 -6.70 -7.15
N ASN A 68 2.12 -5.56 -6.74
CA ASN A 68 2.80 -4.27 -6.88
C ASN A 68 4.09 -4.19 -6.04
N TYR A 69 4.06 -4.78 -4.85
CA TYR A 69 5.22 -4.90 -3.99
C TYR A 69 6.28 -5.82 -4.59
N GLN A 70 5.89 -6.98 -5.13
CA GLN A 70 6.83 -7.89 -5.80
C GLN A 70 7.50 -7.23 -7.01
N ILE A 71 6.75 -6.50 -7.84
CA ILE A 71 7.30 -5.73 -8.96
C ILE A 71 8.37 -4.76 -8.47
N MET A 72 8.14 -4.07 -7.34
CA MET A 72 9.14 -3.18 -6.75
C MET A 72 10.40 -3.94 -6.33
N LEU A 73 10.27 -5.11 -5.70
CA LEU A 73 11.41 -5.93 -5.30
C LEU A 73 12.22 -6.40 -6.51
N ASP A 74 11.54 -6.77 -7.60
CA ASP A 74 12.19 -7.17 -8.86
C ASP A 74 12.89 -5.98 -9.56
N GLU A 75 12.39 -4.75 -9.38
CA GLU A 75 13.05 -3.52 -9.87
C GLU A 75 14.29 -3.13 -9.05
N MET A 76 14.44 -3.64 -7.83
CA MET A 76 15.56 -3.39 -6.92
C MET A 76 16.70 -4.40 -7.04
N SER A 77 16.44 -5.57 -7.66
CA SER A 77 17.42 -6.65 -7.83
C SER A 77 18.35 -6.42 -9.01
#